data_AF-A0A3B8QJG7-F1
#
_entry.id   AF-A0A3B8QJG7-F1
#
_cell.length_a   1.000
_cell.length_b   1.000
_cell.length_c   1.000
_cell.angle_alpha   90.00
_cell.angle_beta   90.00
_cell.angle_gamma   90.00
#
_symmetry.space_group_name_H-M   'P 1'
#
loop_
_entity.id
_entity.type
_entity.pdbx_description
1 polymer ?
#
loop_
_entity_poly.entity_id
_entity_poly.type
_entity_poly.pdbx_seq_one_letter_code
_entity_poly.pdbx_strand_id
1 'polypeptide(L)'
;MNENEMTSQENKLKNYERVPIAGQPAETEGWALLEAAKRMASAIVSGPQDDKTTIENMKQALRLNWRLWTIFQAELLDETSAVPDEIRINMLTLCQFVDKKTVQILAKISADAMVPLIDINRNIAAGLMNITQPEDQALGSAEDTKNKPEDQPRINIDT
;
A
#
# COMPACT_ATOMS: atom_id res chain seq x y z
N MET A 1 16.28 26.70 0.52
CA MET A 1 15.95 25.26 0.39
C MET A 1 15.64 24.77 1.78
N ASN A 2 14.38 24.39 2.04
CA ASN A 2 13.86 24.16 3.39
C ASN A 2 14.14 22.72 3.85
N GLU A 3 14.71 22.57 5.06
CA GLU A 3 14.98 21.27 5.72
C GLU A 3 13.72 20.40 5.91
N ASN A 4 12.53 20.99 5.91
CA ASN A 4 11.24 20.31 6.08
C ASN A 4 10.80 19.47 4.87
N GLU A 5 11.30 19.74 3.65
CA GLU A 5 10.95 18.94 2.47
C GLU A 5 11.77 17.65 2.37
N MET A 6 13.03 17.66 2.82
CA MET A 6 13.89 16.45 2.83
C MET A 6 13.43 15.43 3.88
N THR A 7 13.04 15.87 5.07
CA THR A 7 12.54 14.98 6.14
C THR A 7 11.23 14.28 5.78
N SER A 8 10.38 14.91 4.96
CA SER A 8 9.13 14.30 4.48
C SER A 8 9.38 13.17 3.47
N GLN A 9 10.40 13.30 2.62
CA GLN A 9 10.77 12.23 1.68
C GLN A 9 11.53 11.10 2.35
N GLU A 10 12.44 11.40 3.29
CA GLU A 10 13.14 10.40 4.09
C GLU A 10 12.19 9.60 5.00
N ASN A 11 11.16 10.24 5.57
CA ASN A 11 10.14 9.53 6.34
C ASN A 11 9.25 8.63 5.47
N LYS A 12 8.93 9.04 4.24
CA LYS A 12 8.23 8.17 3.28
C LYS A 12 9.07 6.94 2.97
N LEU A 13 10.37 7.10 2.72
CA LEU A 13 11.27 5.96 2.49
C LEU A 13 11.41 5.05 3.72
N LYS A 14 11.51 5.60 4.94
CA LYS A 14 11.59 4.81 6.19
C LYS A 14 10.35 3.97 6.48
N ASN A 15 9.16 4.44 6.11
CA ASN A 15 7.94 3.65 6.27
C ASN A 15 7.90 2.43 5.33
N TYR A 16 8.65 2.47 4.23
CA TYR A 16 8.75 1.38 3.25
C TYR A 16 9.80 0.31 3.63
N GLU A 17 10.56 0.48 4.71
CA GLU A 17 11.57 -0.48 5.18
C GLU A 17 11.06 -1.43 6.29
N ARG A 18 9.81 -1.30 6.75
CA ARG A 18 9.27 -2.16 7.82
C ARG A 18 8.82 -3.52 7.29
N VAL A 19 9.26 -4.60 7.95
CA VAL A 19 8.77 -5.97 7.70
C VAL A 19 7.41 -6.15 8.39
N PRO A 20 6.41 -6.76 7.72
CA PRO A 20 5.07 -6.96 8.30
C PRO A 20 5.06 -7.80 9.57
N ILE A 21 4.11 -7.52 10.48
CA ILE A 21 3.83 -8.32 11.67
C ILE A 21 2.78 -9.39 11.32
N ALA A 22 3.00 -10.64 11.72
CA ALA A 22 2.06 -11.72 11.48
C ALA A 22 0.68 -11.43 12.12
N GLY A 23 -0.40 -11.69 11.39
CA GLY A 23 -1.79 -11.46 11.83
C GLY A 23 -2.47 -10.24 11.19
N GLN A 24 -1.79 -9.49 10.33
CA GLN A 24 -2.37 -8.39 9.54
C GLN A 24 -2.19 -8.65 8.04
N PRO A 25 -3.17 -9.30 7.39
CA PRO A 25 -3.08 -9.68 5.97
C PRO A 25 -2.85 -8.48 5.06
N ALA A 26 -3.64 -7.41 5.20
CA ALA A 26 -3.56 -6.22 4.35
C ALA A 26 -2.18 -5.52 4.40
N GLU A 27 -1.55 -5.41 5.58
CA GLU A 27 -0.19 -4.86 5.69
C GLU A 27 0.85 -5.76 5.03
N THR A 28 0.71 -7.07 5.18
CA THR A 28 1.62 -8.05 4.57
C THR A 28 1.52 -8.04 3.05
N GLU A 29 0.30 -8.00 2.52
CA GLU A 29 0.01 -7.91 1.08
C GLU A 29 0.51 -6.58 0.50
N GLY A 30 0.25 -5.46 1.18
CA GLY A 30 0.72 -4.15 0.78
C GLY A 30 2.25 -4.10 0.71
N TRP A 31 2.94 -4.66 1.70
CA TRP A 31 4.40 -4.74 1.70
C TRP A 31 4.91 -5.62 0.55
N ALA A 32 4.30 -6.77 0.30
CA ALA A 32 4.71 -7.65 -0.80
C ALA A 32 4.59 -6.97 -2.17
N LEU A 33 3.51 -6.21 -2.39
CA LEU A 33 3.31 -5.41 -3.60
C LEU A 33 4.39 -4.33 -3.77
N LEU A 34 4.68 -3.61 -2.69
CA LEU A 34 5.70 -2.57 -2.70
C LEU A 34 7.09 -3.13 -2.99
N GLU A 35 7.44 -4.25 -2.38
CA GLU A 35 8.72 -4.91 -2.60
C GLU A 35 8.82 -5.45 -4.05
N ALA A 36 7.73 -5.98 -4.61
CA ALA A 36 7.68 -6.32 -6.03
C ALA A 36 7.89 -5.10 -6.95
N ALA A 37 7.27 -3.97 -6.62
CA ALA A 37 7.45 -2.71 -7.34
C ALA A 37 8.90 -2.21 -7.28
N LYS A 38 9.51 -2.26 -6.09
CA LYS A 38 10.91 -1.89 -5.86
C LYS A 38 11.86 -2.76 -6.69
N ARG A 39 11.63 -4.08 -6.74
CA ARG A 39 12.44 -5.01 -7.54
C ARG A 39 12.35 -4.73 -9.03
N MET A 40 11.14 -4.49 -9.55
CA MET A 40 10.96 -4.07 -10.94
C MET A 40 11.65 -2.73 -11.23
N ALA A 41 11.49 -1.74 -10.36
CA ALA A 41 12.14 -0.43 -10.49
C ALA A 41 13.68 -0.53 -10.45
N SER A 42 14.23 -1.39 -9.60
CA SER A 42 15.68 -1.66 -9.54
C SER A 42 16.18 -2.34 -10.81
N ALA A 43 15.41 -3.31 -11.33
CA ALA A 43 15.77 -4.04 -12.55
C ALA A 43 15.82 -3.13 -13.79
N ILE A 44 14.88 -2.18 -13.92
CA ILE A 44 14.91 -1.25 -15.07
C ILE A 44 16.08 -0.25 -15.01
N VAL A 45 16.71 -0.03 -13.84
CA VAL A 45 17.88 0.87 -13.71
C VAL A 45 19.19 0.11 -13.47
N SER A 46 19.21 -1.23 -13.55
CA SER A 46 20.39 -2.03 -13.20
C SER A 46 21.55 -1.90 -14.20
N GLY A 47 21.31 -1.34 -15.39
CA GLY A 47 22.32 -1.17 -16.43
C GLY A 47 21.72 -0.73 -17.77
N PRO A 48 22.51 -0.81 -18.87
CA PRO A 48 22.01 -0.58 -20.23
C PRO A 48 20.85 -1.52 -20.57
N GLN A 49 19.82 -1.02 -21.25
CA GLN A 49 18.57 -1.75 -21.49
C GLN A 49 18.70 -2.90 -22.50
N ASP A 50 19.73 -2.84 -23.34
CA ASP A 50 20.10 -3.87 -24.32
C ASP A 50 21.08 -4.92 -23.75
N ASP A 51 21.61 -4.68 -22.55
CA ASP A 51 22.48 -5.66 -21.88
C ASP A 51 21.70 -6.91 -21.47
N LYS A 52 22.31 -8.08 -21.69
CA LYS A 52 21.69 -9.38 -21.40
C LYS A 52 21.36 -9.55 -19.92
N THR A 53 22.20 -9.03 -19.03
CA THR A 53 22.02 -9.13 -17.58
C THR A 53 20.87 -8.24 -17.13
N THR A 54 20.79 -7.01 -17.63
CA THR A 54 19.66 -6.09 -17.37
C THR A 54 18.34 -6.70 -17.84
N ILE A 55 18.31 -7.28 -19.04
CA ILE A 55 17.12 -7.96 -19.59
C ILE A 55 16.71 -9.14 -18.71
N GLU A 56 17.66 -9.93 -18.22
CA GLU A 56 17.35 -11.07 -17.35
C GLU A 56 16.85 -10.62 -15.96
N ASN A 57 17.43 -9.57 -15.38
CA ASN A 57 16.94 -8.97 -14.14
C ASN A 57 15.49 -8.48 -14.29
N MET A 58 15.15 -7.82 -15.41
CA MET A 58 13.79 -7.38 -15.71
C MET A 58 12.82 -8.58 -15.81
N LYS A 59 13.22 -9.65 -16.51
CA LYS A 59 12.42 -10.88 -16.60
C LYS A 59 12.18 -11.52 -15.24
N GLN A 60 13.20 -11.60 -14.40
CA GLN A 60 13.09 -12.18 -13.06
C GLN A 60 12.16 -11.37 -12.16
N ALA A 61 12.34 -10.04 -12.13
CA ALA A 61 11.46 -9.15 -11.36
C ALA A 61 10.01 -9.24 -11.83
N LEU A 62 9.79 -9.29 -13.15
CA LEU A 62 8.45 -9.40 -13.73
C LEU A 62 7.77 -10.74 -13.43
N ARG A 63 8.51 -11.86 -13.48
CA ARG A 63 7.97 -13.18 -13.10
C ARG A 63 7.63 -13.26 -11.62
N LEU A 64 8.45 -12.65 -10.76
CA LEU A 64 8.17 -12.58 -9.33
C LEU A 64 6.90 -11.77 -9.06
N ASN A 65 6.75 -10.61 -9.71
CA ASN A 65 5.51 -9.84 -9.67
C ASN A 65 4.32 -10.68 -10.12
N TRP A 66 4.45 -11.38 -11.24
CA TRP A 66 3.35 -12.18 -11.78
C TRP A 66 2.89 -13.27 -10.81
N ARG A 67 3.84 -13.96 -10.17
CA ARG A 67 3.54 -14.96 -9.14
C ARG A 67 2.77 -14.37 -7.96
N LEU A 68 3.11 -13.16 -7.52
CA LEU A 68 2.37 -12.46 -6.46
C LEU A 68 0.91 -12.23 -6.87
N TRP A 69 0.68 -11.75 -8.08
CA TRP A 69 -0.67 -11.52 -8.61
C TRP A 69 -1.47 -12.81 -8.80
N THR A 70 -0.82 -13.93 -9.15
CA THR A 70 -1.49 -15.25 -9.18
C THR A 70 -1.97 -15.69 -7.80
N ILE A 71 -1.23 -15.36 -6.73
CA ILE A 71 -1.66 -15.66 -5.36
C ILE A 71 -2.92 -14.84 -5.00
N PHE A 72 -2.90 -13.53 -5.26
CA PHE A 72 -4.09 -12.69 -5.05
C PHE A 72 -5.30 -13.16 -5.86
N GLN A 73 -5.10 -13.53 -7.12
CA GLN A 73 -6.18 -14.06 -7.95
C GLN A 73 -6.75 -15.35 -7.35
N ALA A 74 -5.91 -16.26 -6.86
CA ALA A 74 -6.36 -17.50 -6.22
C ALA A 74 -7.18 -17.23 -4.94
N GLU A 75 -6.74 -16.29 -4.11
CA GLU A 75 -7.45 -15.88 -2.87
C GLU A 75 -8.80 -15.21 -3.16
N LEU A 76 -8.88 -14.39 -4.22
CA LEU A 76 -10.12 -13.72 -4.62
C LEU A 76 -11.14 -14.66 -5.25
N LEU A 77 -10.70 -15.80 -5.80
CA LEU A 77 -11.57 -16.82 -6.37
C LEU A 77 -12.10 -17.80 -5.31
N ASP A 78 -11.63 -17.73 -4.06
CA ASP A 78 -12.18 -18.50 -2.97
C ASP A 78 -13.62 -18.05 -2.64
N GLU A 79 -14.55 -18.99 -2.61
CA GLU A 79 -15.97 -18.75 -2.32
C GLU A 79 -16.18 -18.22 -0.88
N THR A 80 -15.22 -18.47 0.02
CA THR A 80 -15.24 -18.03 1.43
C THR A 80 -14.62 -16.65 1.65
N SER A 81 -14.15 -15.98 0.58
CA SER A 81 -13.52 -14.67 0.68
C SER A 81 -14.44 -13.62 1.32
N ALA A 82 -13.92 -12.92 2.33
CA ALA A 82 -14.61 -11.84 3.03
C ALA A 82 -14.62 -10.51 2.24
N VAL A 83 -14.01 -10.47 1.05
CA VAL A 83 -13.93 -9.26 0.22
C VAL A 83 -15.29 -8.97 -0.43
N PRO A 84 -15.85 -7.75 -0.31
CA PRO A 84 -17.10 -7.39 -0.98
C PRO A 84 -17.05 -7.62 -2.49
N ASP A 85 -18.17 -8.06 -3.07
CA ASP A 85 -18.23 -8.50 -4.48
C ASP A 85 -17.74 -7.43 -5.48
N GLU A 86 -18.10 -6.17 -5.26
CA GLU A 86 -17.66 -5.07 -6.13
C GLU A 86 -16.12 -4.91 -6.12
N ILE A 87 -15.52 -4.94 -4.93
CA ILE A 87 -14.07 -4.86 -4.76
C ILE A 87 -13.39 -6.09 -5.37
N ARG A 88 -13.99 -7.27 -5.18
CA ARG A 88 -13.51 -8.54 -5.74
C ARG A 88 -13.50 -8.50 -7.27
N ILE A 89 -14.58 -8.05 -7.90
CA ILE A 89 -14.68 -7.92 -9.36
C ILE A 89 -13.64 -6.92 -9.90
N ASN A 90 -13.49 -5.77 -9.24
CA ASN A 90 -12.49 -4.78 -9.62
C ASN A 90 -11.06 -5.34 -9.51
N MET A 91 -10.76 -6.06 -8.43
CA MET A 91 -9.46 -6.72 -8.24
C MET A 91 -9.19 -7.84 -9.25
N LEU A 92 -10.18 -8.68 -9.56
CA LEU A 92 -10.05 -9.71 -10.59
C LEU A 92 -9.82 -9.11 -11.99
N THR A 93 -10.45 -7.97 -12.26
CA THR A 93 -10.22 -7.21 -13.50
C THR A 93 -8.77 -6.70 -13.58
N LEU A 94 -8.23 -6.19 -12.46
CA LEU A 94 -6.82 -5.82 -12.37
C LEU A 94 -5.89 -7.03 -12.54
N CYS A 95 -6.20 -8.17 -11.94
CA CYS A 95 -5.42 -9.41 -12.13
C CYS A 95 -5.31 -9.76 -13.62
N GLN A 96 -6.44 -9.77 -14.34
CA GLN A 96 -6.44 -10.05 -15.79
C GLN A 96 -5.62 -9.03 -16.59
N PHE A 97 -5.64 -7.75 -16.20
CA PHE A 97 -4.81 -6.73 -16.84
C PHE A 97 -3.32 -7.02 -16.62
N VAL A 98 -2.93 -7.30 -15.37
CA VAL A 98 -1.53 -7.59 -15.00
C VAL A 98 -1.03 -8.84 -15.72
N ASP A 99 -1.83 -9.90 -15.79
CA ASP A 99 -1.49 -11.13 -16.52
C ASP A 99 -1.20 -10.83 -18.00
N LYS A 100 -2.16 -10.17 -18.68
CA LYS A 100 -2.04 -9.82 -20.10
C LYS A 100 -0.82 -8.93 -20.36
N LYS A 101 -0.58 -7.93 -19.52
CA LYS A 101 0.58 -7.04 -19.65
C LYS A 101 1.90 -7.75 -19.38
N THR A 102 1.95 -8.60 -18.37
CA THR A 102 3.16 -9.38 -18.06
C THR A 102 3.54 -10.28 -19.23
N VAL A 103 2.60 -11.00 -19.82
CA VAL A 103 2.86 -11.85 -20.99
C VAL A 103 3.35 -11.02 -22.20
N GLN A 104 2.73 -9.86 -22.46
CA GLN A 104 3.18 -8.94 -23.53
C GLN A 104 4.63 -8.47 -23.32
N ILE A 105 4.99 -8.09 -22.09
CA ILE A 105 6.33 -7.60 -21.78
C ILE A 105 7.35 -8.76 -21.81
N LEU A 106 6.99 -9.95 -21.34
CA LEU A 106 7.90 -11.12 -21.41
C LEU A 106 8.23 -11.52 -22.85
N ALA A 107 7.31 -11.31 -23.80
CA ALA A 107 7.54 -11.53 -25.22
C ALA A 107 8.52 -10.51 -25.82
N LYS A 108 8.49 -9.26 -25.35
CA LYS A 108 9.42 -8.19 -25.74
C LYS A 108 9.69 -7.26 -24.55
N ILE A 109 10.82 -7.48 -23.89
CA ILE A 109 11.18 -6.75 -22.68
C ILE A 109 11.37 -5.27 -22.99
N SER A 110 10.78 -4.42 -22.14
CA SER A 110 10.82 -2.96 -22.24
C SER A 110 10.63 -2.38 -20.84
N ALA A 111 11.56 -1.53 -20.40
CA ALA A 111 11.44 -0.83 -19.12
C ALA A 111 10.19 0.04 -19.06
N ASP A 112 9.91 0.83 -20.10
CA ASP A 112 8.73 1.69 -20.16
C ASP A 112 7.43 0.91 -20.02
N ALA A 113 7.38 -0.30 -20.59
CA ALA A 113 6.21 -1.16 -20.50
C ALA A 113 6.02 -1.76 -19.08
N MET A 114 7.06 -1.81 -18.25
CA MET A 114 6.98 -2.25 -16.85
C MET A 114 6.50 -1.14 -15.90
N VAL A 115 6.67 0.14 -16.26
CA VAL A 115 6.29 1.28 -15.40
C VAL A 115 4.83 1.23 -14.92
N PRO A 116 3.82 0.93 -15.78
CA PRO A 116 2.45 0.81 -15.31
C PRO A 116 2.24 -0.27 -14.25
N LEU A 117 2.97 -1.38 -14.30
CA LEU A 117 2.88 -2.45 -13.29
C LEU A 117 3.49 -2.01 -11.95
N ILE A 118 4.60 -1.25 -12.00
CA ILE A 118 5.23 -0.66 -10.82
C ILE A 118 4.25 0.29 -10.13
N ASP A 119 3.59 1.16 -10.89
CA ASP A 119 2.68 2.17 -10.36
C ASP A 119 1.40 1.55 -9.78
N ILE A 120 0.84 0.54 -10.44
CA ILE A 120 -0.30 -0.23 -9.92
C ILE A 120 0.07 -0.83 -8.55
N ASN A 121 1.21 -1.51 -8.45
CA ASN A 121 1.62 -2.12 -7.19
C ASN A 121 1.79 -1.09 -6.07
N ARG A 122 2.41 0.06 -6.37
CA ARG A 122 2.60 1.14 -5.38
C ARG A 122 1.27 1.72 -4.90
N ASN A 123 0.33 1.95 -5.83
CA ASN A 123 -0.97 2.53 -5.50
C ASN A 123 -1.82 1.57 -4.66
N ILE A 124 -1.86 0.28 -5.02
CA ILE A 124 -2.58 -0.72 -4.23
C ILE A 124 -1.92 -0.92 -2.86
N ALA A 125 -0.59 -0.99 -2.80
CA ALA A 125 0.14 -1.06 -1.53
C ALA A 125 -0.18 0.12 -0.61
N ALA A 126 -0.19 1.35 -1.14
CA ALA A 126 -0.55 2.54 -0.38
C ALA A 126 -2.00 2.48 0.13
N GLY A 127 -2.93 1.97 -0.68
CA GLY A 127 -4.31 1.73 -0.25
C GLY A 127 -4.38 0.74 0.92
N LEU A 128 -3.78 -0.45 0.76
CA LEU A 128 -3.81 -1.52 1.77
C LEU A 128 -3.16 -1.13 3.10
N MET A 129 -2.03 -0.42 3.05
CA MET A 129 -1.33 0.08 4.25
C MET A 129 -2.08 1.23 4.94
N ASN A 130 -2.98 1.93 4.24
CA ASN A 130 -3.87 2.92 4.84
C ASN A 130 -5.19 2.31 5.33
N ILE A 131 -5.57 1.12 4.84
CA ILE A 131 -6.76 0.38 5.26
C ILE A 131 -6.57 -0.27 6.65
N THR A 132 -5.34 -0.43 7.15
CA THR A 132 -5.09 -0.98 8.50
C THR A 132 -5.19 0.00 9.66
N GLN A 133 -5.81 1.18 9.50
CA GLN A 133 -6.25 1.91 10.69
C GLN A 133 -7.48 1.19 11.27
N PRO A 134 -7.41 0.61 12.47
CA PRO A 134 -8.61 0.21 13.16
C PRO A 134 -9.43 1.48 13.38
N GLU A 135 -10.63 1.49 12.86
CA GLU A 135 -11.66 2.46 13.15
C GLU A 135 -12.04 2.41 14.64
N ASP A 136 -11.25 3.12 15.46
CA ASP A 136 -11.48 3.25 16.90
C ASP A 136 -11.32 4.72 17.37
N GLN A 137 -11.91 5.65 16.61
CA GLN A 137 -12.20 7.01 17.07
C GLN A 137 -13.60 7.46 16.61
N ALA A 138 -14.62 6.66 16.93
CA ALA A 138 -16.00 7.10 16.88
C ALA A 138 -16.75 6.63 18.14
N LEU A 139 -16.35 7.16 19.31
CA LEU A 139 -17.16 7.32 20.52
C LEU A 139 -16.34 8.12 21.55
N GLY A 140 -16.60 9.43 21.66
CA GLY A 140 -16.02 10.25 22.73
C GLY A 140 -15.68 11.70 22.40
N SER A 141 -16.57 12.44 21.72
CA SER A 141 -16.51 13.91 21.76
C SER A 141 -17.91 14.49 21.56
N ALA A 142 -18.78 14.21 22.53
CA ALA A 142 -19.94 15.04 22.78
C ALA A 142 -19.81 15.58 24.21
N GLU A 143 -18.99 16.62 24.36
CA GLU A 143 -19.14 17.58 25.44
C GLU A 143 -18.39 18.85 25.04
N ASP A 144 -19.10 19.72 24.35
CA ASP A 144 -18.70 21.12 24.23
C ASP A 144 -19.78 22.01 24.85
N THR A 145 -19.30 22.86 25.74
CA THR A 145 -19.92 24.09 26.28
C THR A 145 -21.10 23.98 27.25
N LYS A 146 -20.83 24.31 28.53
CA LYS A 146 -21.37 25.54 29.14
C LYS A 146 -20.63 25.98 30.43
N ASN A 147 -20.00 27.14 30.29
CA ASN A 147 -19.77 28.22 31.26
C ASN A 147 -18.79 28.07 32.44
N LYS A 148 -17.94 29.11 32.50
CA LYS A 148 -16.86 29.46 33.45
C LYS A 148 -17.44 30.15 34.72
N PRO A 149 -16.62 30.60 35.69
CA PRO A 149 -16.65 30.19 37.10
C PRO A 149 -17.35 31.20 38.03
N GLU A 150 -17.97 30.72 39.12
CA GLU A 150 -18.32 31.59 40.25
C GLU A 150 -17.69 31.05 41.53
N ASP A 151 -16.66 31.77 41.97
CA ASP A 151 -16.12 31.74 43.31
C ASP A 151 -16.85 32.82 44.12
N GLN A 152 -17.77 32.40 45.00
CA GLN A 152 -18.21 33.21 46.14
C GLN A 152 -18.36 32.34 47.40
N PRO A 153 -17.91 32.83 48.56
CA PRO A 153 -17.74 32.04 49.76
C PRO A 153 -19.06 31.82 50.52
N ARG A 154 -19.12 30.69 51.23
CA ARG A 154 -20.16 30.42 52.25
C ARG A 154 -20.00 31.40 53.41
N ILE A 155 -21.05 32.20 53.69
CA ILE A 155 -21.23 32.84 55.00
C ILE A 155 -22.51 32.29 55.65
N ASN A 156 -22.37 32.00 56.93
CA ASN A 156 -23.24 31.24 57.82
C ASN A 156 -24.64 31.84 58.05
N ILE A 157 -25.52 30.92 58.42
CA ILE A 157 -26.76 31.07 59.17
C ILE A 157 -26.52 31.93 60.42
N ASP A 158 -27.43 32.85 60.74
CA ASP A 158 -27.95 32.99 62.10
C ASP A 158 -29.30 33.74 62.12
N THR A 159 -30.14 33.25 63.03
CA THR A 159 -31.30 33.80 63.74
C THR A 159 -31.45 35.33 63.73
#